data_AF-A0A351IA33-F1
#
_entry.id   AF-A0A351IA33-F1
#
_cell.length_a   1.000
_cell.length_b   1.000
_cell.length_c   1.000
_cell.angle_alpha   90.00
_cell.angle_beta   90.00
_cell.angle_gamma   90.00
#
_symmetry.space_group_name_H-M   'P 1'
#
loop_
_entity.id
_entity.type
_entity.pdbx_description
1 polymer ?
#
loop_
_entity_poly.entity_id
_entity_poly.type
_entity_poly.pdbx_seq_one_letter_code
_entity_poly.pdbx_strand_id
1 'polypeptide(L)'
;MQIQALGKSLKARFMEIVGEKSEFPENGYKGGYIYEIAQKLKDSGVAERAQASFESLSDDFFMEYAAKEIMGTITKDLEDFGVHFDVWYSQKSLTKSGKIEKALEILKNKEFLYQKDDATWFRSTDFG
;
A
#
# COMPACT_ATOMS: atom_id res chain seq x y z
N MET A 1 -1.85 -7.14 -6.07
CA MET A 1 -1.33 -5.75 -6.10
C MET A 1 -0.07 -5.65 -5.24
N GLN A 2 0.88 -4.75 -5.55
CA GLN A 2 2.13 -4.61 -4.78
C GLN A 2 1.90 -4.43 -3.27
N ILE A 3 0.89 -3.65 -2.89
CA ILE A 3 0.54 -3.41 -1.48
C ILE A 3 0.08 -4.68 -0.74
N GLN A 4 -0.55 -5.64 -1.43
CA GLN A 4 -0.92 -6.93 -0.83
C GLN A 4 0.32 -7.81 -0.61
N ALA A 5 1.28 -7.77 -1.54
CA ALA A 5 2.55 -8.48 -1.36
C ALA A 5 3.31 -7.93 -0.14
N LEU A 6 3.27 -6.61 0.06
CA LEU A 6 3.85 -5.97 1.26
C LEU A 6 3.20 -6.47 2.55
N GLY A 7 1.87 -6.44 2.64
CA GLY A 7 1.15 -6.92 3.84
C GLY A 7 1.45 -8.39 4.14
N LYS A 8 1.45 -9.26 3.10
CA LYS A 8 1.79 -10.68 3.25
C LYS A 8 3.24 -10.90 3.67
N SER A 9 4.18 -10.09 3.19
CA SER A 9 5.57 -10.14 3.64
C SER A 9 5.73 -9.75 5.10
N LEU A 10 5.03 -8.69 5.54
CA LEU A 10 5.04 -8.31 6.95
C LEU A 10 4.45 -9.42 7.82
N LYS A 11 3.29 -9.98 7.42
CA LYS A 11 2.66 -11.10 8.13
C LYS A 11 3.60 -12.29 8.26
N ALA A 12 4.26 -12.70 7.18
CA ALA A 12 5.20 -13.82 7.22
C ALA A 12 6.37 -13.57 8.18
N ARG A 13 6.98 -12.38 8.17
CA ARG A 13 8.04 -12.02 9.13
C ARG A 13 7.56 -11.95 10.56
N PHE A 14 6.36 -11.41 10.77
CA PHE A 14 5.77 -11.32 12.09
C PHE A 14 5.54 -12.72 12.68
N MET A 15 4.95 -13.64 11.89
CA MET A 15 4.75 -15.05 12.27
C MET A 15 6.08 -15.74 12.61
N GLU A 16 7.11 -15.55 11.77
CA GLU A 16 8.46 -16.05 12.03
C GLU A 16 9.02 -15.57 13.39
N ILE A 17 8.83 -14.29 13.73
CA ILE A 17 9.33 -13.70 14.99
C ILE A 17 8.53 -14.17 16.23
N VAL A 18 7.25 -14.51 16.08
CA VAL A 18 6.43 -15.06 17.18
C VAL A 18 6.55 -16.59 17.28
N GLY A 19 7.33 -17.23 16.41
CA GLY A 19 7.61 -18.67 16.45
C GLY A 19 6.57 -19.53 15.72
N GLU A 20 5.71 -18.91 14.92
CA GLU A 20 4.68 -19.59 14.13
C GLU A 20 5.16 -19.95 12.73
N LYS A 21 4.65 -21.05 12.18
CA LYS A 21 4.96 -21.44 10.80
C LYS A 21 4.23 -20.54 9.81
N SER A 22 4.98 -19.95 8.89
CA SER A 22 4.41 -19.17 7.79
C SER A 22 5.25 -19.33 6.52
N GLU A 23 4.57 -19.44 5.38
CA GLU A 23 5.23 -19.41 4.08
C GLU A 23 5.48 -17.97 3.64
N PHE A 24 6.72 -17.68 3.27
CA PHE A 24 7.06 -16.36 2.76
C PHE A 24 6.58 -16.22 1.30
N PRO A 25 5.85 -15.15 0.93
CA PRO A 25 5.36 -14.99 -0.43
C PRO A 25 6.50 -14.89 -1.45
N GLU A 26 6.37 -15.58 -2.58
CA GLU A 26 7.40 -15.63 -3.65
C GLU A 26 7.78 -14.22 -4.14
N ASN A 27 6.77 -13.41 -4.44
CA ASN A 27 6.88 -12.00 -4.84
C ASN A 27 6.87 -11.04 -3.64
N GLY A 28 7.27 -11.52 -2.47
CA GLY A 28 7.33 -10.75 -1.24
C GLY A 28 8.50 -9.77 -1.16
N TYR A 29 8.33 -8.75 -0.34
CA TYR A 29 9.40 -7.81 0.02
C TYR A 29 10.34 -8.45 1.02
N LYS A 30 11.61 -8.67 0.63
CA LYS A 30 12.60 -9.41 1.45
C LYS A 30 13.65 -8.52 2.13
N GLY A 31 13.57 -7.19 1.97
CA GLY A 31 14.55 -6.26 2.54
C GLY A 31 14.50 -6.23 4.07
N GLY A 32 15.62 -5.87 4.72
CA GLY A 32 15.74 -5.84 6.19
C GLY A 32 14.68 -4.99 6.89
N TYR A 33 14.28 -3.88 6.27
CA TYR A 33 13.23 -3.00 6.78
C TYR A 33 11.90 -3.71 7.08
N ILE A 34 11.54 -4.78 6.35
CA ILE A 34 10.27 -5.49 6.59
C ILE A 34 10.34 -6.30 7.89
N TYR A 35 11.54 -6.80 8.22
CA TYR A 35 11.79 -7.49 9.48
C TYR A 35 11.80 -6.49 10.64
N GLU A 36 12.39 -5.32 10.46
CA GLU A 36 12.36 -4.24 11.45
C GLU A 36 10.92 -3.78 11.75
N ILE A 37 10.08 -3.62 10.71
CA ILE A 37 8.66 -3.30 10.88
C ILE A 37 7.93 -4.43 11.63
N ALA A 38 8.24 -5.69 11.34
CA ALA A 38 7.65 -6.83 12.05
C ALA A 38 8.06 -6.86 13.53
N GLN A 39 9.31 -6.54 13.84
CA GLN A 39 9.80 -6.43 15.20
C GLN A 39 9.11 -5.29 15.95
N LYS A 40 9.01 -4.10 15.33
CA LYS A 40 8.25 -2.97 15.88
C LYS A 40 6.79 -3.35 16.17
N LEU A 41 6.15 -4.10 15.27
CA LEU A 41 4.78 -4.56 15.47
C LEU A 41 4.66 -5.45 16.71
N LYS A 42 5.57 -6.42 16.89
CA LYS A 42 5.64 -7.26 18.09
C LYS A 42 5.86 -6.43 19.35
N ASP A 43 6.86 -5.55 19.33
CA ASP A 43 7.21 -4.74 20.49
C ASP A 43 6.11 -3.74 20.88
N SER A 44 5.26 -3.34 19.92
CA SER A 44 4.13 -2.43 20.17
C SER A 44 3.05 -3.03 21.08
N GLY A 45 2.97 -4.36 21.20
CA GLY A 45 1.91 -5.06 21.91
C GLY A 45 0.52 -4.95 21.26
N VAL A 46 0.41 -4.39 20.05
CA VAL A 46 -0.89 -4.14 19.38
C VAL A 46 -1.61 -5.45 19.08
N ALA A 47 -0.88 -6.47 18.66
CA ALA A 47 -1.45 -7.75 18.31
C ALA A 47 -1.94 -8.52 19.55
N GLU A 48 -1.21 -8.46 20.66
CA GLU A 48 -1.57 -9.03 21.95
C GLU A 48 -2.79 -8.32 22.56
N ARG A 49 -2.84 -6.98 22.48
CA ARG A 49 -3.97 -6.18 22.99
C ARG A 49 -5.26 -6.39 22.19
N ALA A 50 -5.16 -6.81 20.93
CA ALA A 50 -6.33 -7.08 20.10
C ALA A 50 -7.14 -8.30 20.59
N GLN A 51 -6.69 -9.05 21.61
CA GLN A 51 -7.27 -10.33 22.08
C GLN A 51 -7.53 -11.33 20.94
N ALA A 52 -6.84 -11.10 19.82
CA ALA A 52 -6.84 -11.93 18.64
C ALA A 52 -5.74 -12.98 18.82
N SER A 53 -5.99 -14.23 18.46
CA SER A 53 -4.87 -15.09 18.07
C SER A 53 -4.12 -14.33 16.97
N PHE A 54 -2.79 -14.35 16.97
CA PHE A 54 -2.01 -13.69 15.91
C PHE A 54 -2.47 -14.12 14.50
N GLU A 55 -3.00 -15.34 14.39
CA GLU A 55 -3.62 -15.92 13.21
C GLU A 55 -4.91 -15.22 12.76
N SER A 56 -5.65 -14.60 13.67
CA SER A 56 -6.93 -13.92 13.35
C SER A 56 -6.74 -12.46 12.92
N LEU A 57 -5.50 -11.94 12.88
CA LEU A 57 -5.22 -10.67 12.24
C LEU A 57 -5.35 -10.80 10.71
N SER A 58 -6.18 -9.93 10.14
CA SER A 58 -6.45 -9.93 8.70
C SER A 58 -5.24 -9.48 7.88
N ASP A 59 -5.17 -9.92 6.63
CA ASP A 59 -4.14 -9.44 5.70
C ASP A 59 -4.21 -7.91 5.52
N ASP A 60 -5.41 -7.33 5.63
CA ASP A 60 -5.63 -5.87 5.58
C ASP A 60 -4.95 -5.15 6.75
N PHE A 61 -4.97 -5.73 7.96
CA PHE A 61 -4.27 -5.15 9.10
C PHE A 61 -2.77 -5.03 8.83
N PHE A 62 -2.13 -6.11 8.38
CA PHE A 62 -0.70 -6.10 8.08
C PHE A 62 -0.38 -5.14 6.91
N MET A 63 -1.25 -5.09 5.91
CA MET A 63 -1.12 -4.15 4.79
C MET A 63 -1.16 -2.69 5.28
N GLU A 64 -2.14 -2.33 6.10
CA GLU A 64 -2.29 -0.96 6.61
C GLU A 64 -1.16 -0.59 7.59
N TYR A 65 -0.74 -1.52 8.45
CA TYR A 65 0.38 -1.31 9.35
C TYR A 65 1.69 -1.09 8.60
N ALA A 66 2.01 -1.96 7.64
CA ALA A 66 3.23 -1.83 6.83
C ALA A 66 3.25 -0.49 6.06
N ALA A 67 2.13 -0.13 5.43
CA ALA A 67 2.01 1.14 4.71
C ALA A 67 2.22 2.34 5.64
N LYS A 68 1.65 2.31 6.85
CA LYS A 68 1.79 3.38 7.83
C LYS A 68 3.25 3.53 8.29
N GLU A 69 3.93 2.44 8.62
CA GLU A 69 5.33 2.49 9.06
C GLU A 69 6.25 2.99 7.96
N ILE A 70 6.09 2.51 6.72
CA ILE A 70 6.90 2.97 5.57
C ILE A 70 6.65 4.45 5.30
N MET A 71 5.40 4.90 5.30
CA MET A 71 5.09 6.31 5.12
C MET A 71 5.66 7.17 6.25
N GLY A 72 5.62 6.70 7.50
CA GLY A 72 6.24 7.39 8.62
C GLY A 72 7.74 7.56 8.45
N THR A 73 8.45 6.51 8.01
CA THR A 73 9.88 6.58 7.70
C THR A 73 10.15 7.55 6.54
N ILE A 74 9.43 7.45 5.43
CA ILE A 74 9.60 8.33 4.27
C ILE A 74 9.38 9.80 4.64
N THR A 75 8.30 10.10 5.37
CA THR A 75 8.00 11.48 5.79
C THR A 75 9.10 12.02 6.69
N LYS A 76 9.55 11.22 7.66
CA LYS A 76 10.64 11.62 8.56
C LYS A 76 11.95 11.87 7.80
N ASP A 77 12.32 10.95 6.91
CA ASP A 77 13.55 11.10 6.11
C ASP A 77 13.50 12.40 5.30
N LEU A 78 12.36 12.69 4.67
CA LEU A 78 12.17 13.93 3.91
C LEU A 78 12.26 15.18 4.79
N GLU A 79 11.67 15.15 5.99
CA GLU A 79 11.79 16.24 6.96
C GLU A 79 13.24 16.45 7.40
N ASP A 80 13.99 15.38 7.64
CA ASP A 80 15.42 15.44 8.00
C ASP A 80 16.26 16.05 6.86
N PHE A 81 15.83 15.91 5.60
CA PHE A 81 16.39 16.59 4.43
C PHE A 81 15.84 18.02 4.19
N GLY A 82 14.96 18.51 5.05
CA GLY A 82 14.31 19.83 4.92
C GLY A 82 13.25 19.91 3.81
N VAL A 83 12.76 18.75 3.34
CA VAL A 83 11.70 18.67 2.32
C VAL A 83 10.34 18.53 3.01
N HIS A 84 9.49 19.53 2.80
CA HIS A 84 8.15 19.55 3.38
C HIS A 84 7.08 19.52 2.29
N PHE A 85 6.08 18.66 2.49
CA PHE A 85 4.90 18.55 1.64
C PHE A 85 3.68 19.09 2.39
N ASP A 86 2.89 19.95 1.74
CA ASP A 86 1.63 20.44 2.30
C ASP A 86 0.54 19.36 2.34
N VAL A 87 0.58 18.42 1.37
CA VAL A 87 -0.46 17.41 1.19
C VAL A 87 0.13 16.04 0.84
N TRP A 88 -0.20 15.05 1.65
CA TRP A 88 0.04 13.63 1.36
C TRP A 88 -1.24 13.00 0.81
N TYR A 89 -1.22 12.55 -0.44
CA TYR A 89 -2.40 12.01 -1.12
C TYR A 89 -2.23 10.53 -1.46
N SER A 90 -3.19 9.69 -1.07
CA SER A 90 -3.12 8.24 -1.28
C SER A 90 -3.94 7.79 -2.49
N GLN A 91 -3.48 6.76 -3.18
CA GLN A 91 -4.26 6.10 -4.24
C GLN A 91 -5.60 5.58 -3.71
N LYS A 92 -5.62 5.02 -2.49
CA LYS A 92 -6.86 4.57 -1.81
C LYS A 92 -7.88 5.71 -1.67
N SER A 93 -7.43 6.90 -1.28
CA SER A 93 -8.30 8.09 -1.20
C SER A 93 -8.73 8.58 -2.58
N LEU A 94 -7.88 8.49 -3.61
CA LEU A 94 -8.23 8.87 -4.98
C LEU A 94 -9.36 7.99 -5.53
N THR A 95 -9.22 6.66 -5.42
CA THR A 95 -10.24 5.71 -5.91
C THR A 95 -11.57 5.88 -5.19
N LYS A 96 -11.57 6.15 -3.89
CA LYS A 96 -12.80 6.40 -3.12
C LYS A 96 -13.47 7.74 -3.41
N SER A 97 -12.75 8.69 -4.02
CA SER A 97 -13.24 10.06 -4.19
C SER A 97 -14.18 10.27 -5.38
N GLY A 98 -14.36 9.28 -6.25
CA GLY A 98 -15.14 9.43 -7.49
C GLY A 98 -14.47 10.30 -8.57
N LYS A 99 -13.25 10.80 -8.30
CA LYS A 99 -12.54 11.72 -9.21
C LYS A 99 -12.08 11.03 -10.48
N ILE A 100 -11.76 9.74 -10.42
CA ILE A 100 -11.31 8.98 -11.60
C ILE A 100 -12.47 8.85 -12.58
N GLU A 101 -13.64 8.47 -12.08
CA GLU A 101 -14.88 8.30 -12.85
C GLU A 101 -15.29 9.62 -13.49
N LYS A 102 -15.25 10.72 -12.72
CA LYS A 102 -15.52 12.06 -13.22
C LYS A 102 -14.54 12.49 -14.30
N ALA A 103 -13.25 12.19 -14.15
CA ALA A 103 -12.24 12.50 -15.17
C ALA A 103 -12.49 11.71 -16.47
N LEU A 104 -12.79 10.42 -16.35
CA LEU A 104 -13.13 9.57 -17.50
C LEU A 104 -14.39 10.05 -18.22
N GLU A 105 -15.41 10.49 -17.47
CA GLU A 105 -16.62 11.06 -18.05
C GLU A 105 -16.33 12.34 -18.86
N ILE A 106 -15.51 13.24 -18.32
CA ILE A 106 -15.09 14.45 -19.04
C ILE A 106 -14.36 14.10 -20.33
N LEU A 107 -13.42 13.15 -20.28
CA LEU A 107 -12.66 12.73 -21.46
C LEU A 107 -13.55 12.05 -22.51
N LYS A 108 -14.52 11.25 -22.06
CA LYS A 108 -15.52 10.61 -22.93
C LYS A 108 -16.40 11.65 -23.61
N ASN A 109 -16.89 12.65 -22.87
CA ASN A 109 -17.77 13.70 -23.41
C ASN A 109 -17.05 14.63 -24.39
N LYS A 110 -15.72 14.69 -24.35
CA LYS A 110 -14.90 15.43 -25.31
C LYS A 110 -14.38 14.57 -26.47
N GLU A 111 -14.86 13.34 -26.61
CA GLU A 111 -14.47 12.40 -27.68
C GLU A 111 -12.96 12.06 -27.72
N PHE A 112 -12.28 12.24 -26.59
CA PHE A 112 -10.84 11.95 -26.46
C PHE A 112 -10.53 10.50 -26.06
N LEU A 113 -11.55 9.69 -25.79
CA LEU A 113 -11.39 8.26 -25.49
C LEU A 113 -11.80 7.41 -26.69
N TYR A 114 -11.04 6.33 -26.94
CA TYR A 114 -11.36 5.36 -27.98
C TYR A 114 -11.09 3.93 -27.51
N GLN A 115 -11.74 2.94 -28.12
CA GLN A 115 -11.49 1.52 -27.83
C GLN A 115 -10.47 0.96 -28.82
N LYS A 116 -9.52 0.17 -28.30
CA LYS A 116 -8.58 -0.60 -29.11
C LYS A 116 -8.09 -1.79 -28.27
N ASP A 117 -8.03 -2.96 -28.90
CA ASP A 117 -7.55 -4.20 -28.26
C ASP A 117 -8.25 -4.49 -26.90
N ASP A 118 -9.59 -4.39 -26.89
CA ASP A 118 -10.46 -4.56 -25.72
C ASP A 118 -10.15 -3.63 -24.52
N ALA A 119 -9.39 -2.55 -24.75
CA ALA A 119 -9.06 -1.54 -23.76
C ALA A 119 -9.50 -0.13 -24.20
N THR A 120 -9.78 0.72 -23.21
CA THR A 120 -10.06 2.15 -23.43
C THR A 120 -8.76 2.94 -23.41
N TRP A 121 -8.52 3.70 -24.47
CA TRP A 121 -7.31 4.49 -24.68
C TRP A 121 -7.64 5.98 -24.72
N PHE A 122 -6.69 6.80 -24.27
CA PHE A 122 -6.73 8.26 -24.41
C PHE A 122 -5.99 8.68 -25.68
N ARG A 123 -6.63 9.52 -26.50
CA ARG A 123 -6.11 10.03 -27.77
C ARG A 123 -5.12 11.18 -27.54
N SER A 124 -3.96 10.86 -26.98
CA SER A 124 -2.93 11.86 -26.66
C SER A 124 -2.41 12.60 -27.90
N THR A 125 -2.45 11.96 -29.08
CA THR A 125 -1.98 12.52 -30.36
C THR A 125 -2.66 13.83 -30.76
N ASP A 126 -3.86 14.10 -30.27
CA ASP A 126 -4.58 15.35 -30.54
C ASP A 126 -3.98 16.54 -29.78
N PHE A 127 -3.07 16.28 -28.85
CA PHE A 127 -2.46 17.27 -27.97
C PHE A 127 -0.94 17.44 -28.16
N GLY A 128 -0.33 16.73 -29.12
CA GLY A 128 1.10 16.78 -29.42
C GLY A 128 1.88 15.56 -28.93
#